data_AF-A0A7S2LLR5-F1
#
_entry.id   AF-A0A7S2LLR5-F1
#
_cell.length_a   1.000
_cell.length_b   1.000
_cell.length_c   1.000
_cell.angle_alpha   90.00
_cell.angle_beta   90.00
_cell.angle_gamma   90.00
#
_symmetry.space_group_name_H-M   'P 1'
#
loop_
_entity.id
_entity.type
_entity.pdbx_description
1 polymer ?
#
loop_
_entity_poly.entity_id
_entity_poly.type
_entity_poly.pdbx_seq_one_letter_code
_entity_poly.pdbx_strand_id
1 'polypeptide(L)'
;EDDAVLGADFCPRLRASLAALRDEDPSWDLLHVGYYDDDCSLQALASQGEAARLLCRPVQIFGLFGAALRPRGARALLEHLFPLEEQIDSALAGVYGAVRAYAVR
;
A
#
# COMPACT_ATOMS: atom_id res chain seq x y z
N GLU A 1 -6.06 -1.67 11.30
CA GLU A 1 -7.31 -1.66 12.08
C GLU A 1 -7.07 -2.42 13.36
N ASP A 2 -7.84 -2.11 14.39
CA ASP A 2 -7.71 -2.67 15.74
C ASP A 2 -8.26 -4.10 15.86
N ASP A 3 -9.04 -4.54 14.89
CA ASP A 3 -9.56 -5.90 14.74
C ASP A 3 -8.64 -6.84 13.93
N ALA A 4 -7.56 -6.31 13.34
CA ALA A 4 -6.59 -7.10 12.59
C ALA A 4 -5.64 -7.87 13.52
N VAL A 5 -5.42 -9.16 13.23
CA VAL A 5 -4.45 -9.99 13.94
C VAL A 5 -3.12 -10.01 13.18
N LEU A 6 -2.04 -9.66 13.87
CA LEU A 6 -0.70 -9.68 13.27
C LEU A 6 -0.16 -11.11 13.21
N GLY A 7 0.32 -11.52 12.04
CA GLY A 7 1.08 -12.76 11.87
C GLY A 7 2.40 -12.73 12.64
N ALA A 8 2.92 -13.91 12.99
CA ALA A 8 4.18 -14.04 13.73
C ALA A 8 5.39 -13.42 12.99
N ASP A 9 5.33 -13.35 11.66
CA ASP A 9 6.34 -12.77 10.78
C ASP A 9 6.02 -11.35 10.31
N PHE A 10 4.99 -10.70 10.86
CA PHE A 10 4.57 -9.36 10.46
C PHE A 10 5.72 -8.34 10.53
N CYS A 11 6.38 -8.25 11.69
CA CYS A 11 7.49 -7.32 11.91
C CYS A 11 8.66 -7.52 10.92
N PRO A 12 9.22 -8.73 10.74
CA PRO A 12 10.29 -8.94 9.78
C PRO A 12 9.84 -8.69 8.33
N ARG A 13 8.62 -9.11 7.93
CA ARG A 13 8.08 -8.83 6.59
C ARG A 13 7.91 -7.34 6.32
N LEU A 14 7.37 -6.59 7.28
CA LEU A 14 7.19 -5.15 7.14
C LEU A 14 8.54 -4.43 6.99
N ARG A 15 9.56 -4.81 7.78
CA ARG A 15 10.90 -4.23 7.65
C ARG A 15 11.53 -4.53 6.29
N ALA A 16 11.44 -5.78 5.82
CA ALA A 16 11.95 -6.16 4.51
C ALA A 16 11.24 -5.39 3.39
N SER A 17 9.91 -5.28 3.47
CA SER A 17 9.10 -4.53 2.50
C SER A 17 9.45 -3.05 2.47
N LEU A 18 9.64 -2.41 3.62
CA LEU A 18 10.04 -1.00 3.71
C LEU A 18 11.46 -0.76 3.20
N ALA A 19 12.38 -1.70 3.46
CA ALA A 19 13.75 -1.63 2.93
C ALA A 19 13.74 -1.76 1.40
N ALA A 20 13.07 -2.79 0.87
CA ALA A 20 12.92 -2.99 -0.56
C ALA A 20 12.23 -1.79 -1.24
N LEU A 21 11.22 -1.21 -0.60
CA LEU A 21 10.50 -0.06 -1.12
C LEU A 21 11.35 1.22 -1.12
N ARG A 22 12.19 1.42 -0.10
CA ARG A 22 13.14 2.55 -0.05
C ARG A 22 14.13 2.47 -1.20
N ASP A 23 14.59 1.27 -1.54
CA ASP A 23 15.59 1.06 -2.59
C ASP A 23 14.95 1.13 -3.99
N GLU A 24 13.70 0.69 -4.14
CA GLU A 24 12.90 0.77 -5.38
C GLU A 24 12.42 2.19 -5.71
N ASP A 25 11.76 2.86 -4.75
CA ASP A 25 11.30 4.25 -4.90
C ASP A 25 11.54 5.02 -3.59
N PRO A 26 12.66 5.77 -3.48
CA PRO A 26 12.96 6.54 -2.29
C PRO A 26 11.96 7.67 -2.04
N SER A 27 11.01 7.88 -2.95
CA SER A 27 9.93 8.85 -2.85
C SER A 27 8.55 8.19 -2.91
N TRP A 28 8.39 6.95 -2.42
CA TRP A 28 7.06 6.35 -2.22
C TRP A 28 6.17 7.19 -1.29
N ASP A 29 4.85 7.07 -1.44
CA ASP A 29 3.86 7.84 -0.67
C ASP A 29 3.04 6.98 0.29
N LEU A 30 2.54 5.84 -0.20
CA LEU A 30 1.66 4.91 0.51
C LEU A 30 2.14 3.47 0.27
N LEU A 31 2.11 2.66 1.33
CA LEU A 31 2.29 1.22 1.28
C LEU A 31 1.10 0.53 1.99
N HIS A 32 0.33 -0.29 1.28
CA HIS A 32 -0.63 -1.21 1.87
C HIS A 32 0.08 -2.40 2.51
N VAL A 33 -0.25 -2.73 3.76
CA VAL A 33 0.40 -3.78 4.58
C VAL A 33 -0.61 -4.88 4.98
N GLY A 34 -1.89 -4.72 4.64
CA GLY A 34 -2.89 -5.78 4.79
C GLY A 34 -4.20 -5.40 4.10
N TYR A 35 -4.76 -6.36 3.38
CA TYR A 35 -5.98 -6.23 2.56
C TYR A 35 -6.51 -7.63 2.19
N TYR A 36 -7.70 -7.71 1.60
CA TYR A 36 -8.25 -8.97 1.10
C TYR A 36 -7.59 -9.38 -0.23
N ASP A 37 -6.93 -10.55 -0.25
CA ASP A 37 -6.20 -11.03 -1.45
C ASP A 37 -7.17 -11.46 -2.57
N ASP A 38 -8.30 -12.08 -2.20
CA ASP A 38 -9.25 -12.68 -3.15
C ASP A 38 -9.96 -11.65 -4.07
N ASP A 39 -10.01 -10.38 -3.67
CA ASP A 39 -10.74 -9.32 -4.37
C ASP A 39 -9.83 -8.18 -4.87
N CYS A 40 -8.51 -8.35 -4.87
CA CYS A 40 -7.59 -7.28 -5.28
C CYS A 40 -7.13 -7.41 -6.75
N SER A 41 -6.86 -6.26 -7.37
CA SER A 41 -6.15 -6.15 -8.64
C SER A 41 -4.80 -5.47 -8.39
N LEU A 42 -3.74 -6.24 -8.61
CA LEU A 42 -2.36 -5.84 -8.37
C LEU A 42 -1.54 -6.00 -9.64
N GLN A 43 -0.67 -5.03 -9.92
CA GLN A 43 0.30 -5.10 -11.00
C GLN A 43 1.69 -5.40 -10.45
N ALA A 44 2.40 -6.36 -11.05
CA ALA A 44 3.79 -6.64 -10.71
C ALA A 44 4.67 -5.42 -10.97
N LEU A 45 5.71 -5.24 -10.15
CA LEU A 45 6.73 -4.24 -10.44
C LEU A 45 7.48 -4.60 -11.73
N ALA A 46 7.89 -3.59 -12.49
CA ALA A 46 8.72 -3.79 -13.68
C ALA A 46 10.16 -4.19 -13.32
N SER A 47 10.61 -3.84 -12.11
CA SER A 47 11.92 -4.21 -11.59
C SER A 47 12.02 -5.71 -11.32
N GLN A 48 13.25 -6.19 -11.11
CA GLN A 48 13.54 -7.58 -10.75
C GLN A 48 14.19 -7.62 -9.37
N GLY A 49 14.10 -8.76 -8.68
CA GLY A 49 14.77 -8.96 -7.39
C GLY A 49 13.81 -8.93 -6.19
N GLU A 50 14.33 -8.53 -5.03
CA GLU A 50 13.59 -8.62 -3.76
C GLU A 50 12.37 -7.71 -3.72
N ALA A 51 12.47 -6.48 -4.24
CA ALA A 51 11.33 -5.56 -4.33
C ALA A 51 10.18 -6.16 -5.15
N ALA A 52 10.46 -6.73 -6.32
CA ALA A 52 9.44 -7.36 -7.16
C ALA A 52 8.78 -8.60 -6.53
N ARG A 53 9.46 -9.25 -5.57
CA ARG A 53 8.91 -10.39 -4.80
C ARG A 53 8.02 -9.94 -3.65
N LEU A 54 8.38 -8.83 -3.00
CA LEU A 54 7.69 -8.34 -1.80
C LEU A 54 6.60 -7.31 -2.09
N LEU A 55 6.69 -6.63 -3.24
CA LEU A 55 5.89 -5.45 -3.53
C LEU A 55 5.18 -5.57 -4.88
N CYS A 56 4.10 -4.81 -4.99
CA CYS A 56 3.34 -4.64 -6.22
C CYS A 56 2.74 -3.22 -6.29
N ARG A 57 2.21 -2.85 -7.45
CA ARG A 57 1.40 -1.64 -7.64
C ARG A 57 -0.07 -1.98 -7.40
N PRO A 58 -0.76 -1.27 -6.51
CA PRO A 58 -2.19 -1.42 -6.37
C PRO A 58 -2.89 -0.80 -7.59
N VAL A 59 -3.84 -1.53 -8.16
CA VAL A 59 -4.80 -1.00 -9.14
C VAL A 59 -6.15 -0.84 -8.47
N GLN A 60 -6.58 -1.87 -7.73
CA GLN A 60 -7.79 -1.88 -6.92
C GLN A 60 -7.56 -2.82 -5.73
N ILE A 61 -7.80 -2.35 -4.51
CA ILE A 61 -7.67 -3.15 -3.29
C ILE A 61 -8.92 -2.93 -2.46
N PHE A 62 -9.46 -4.00 -1.88
CA PHE A 62 -10.51 -3.92 -0.87
C PHE A 62 -9.94 -4.27 0.51
N GLY A 63 -10.46 -3.61 1.54
CA GLY A 63 -9.94 -3.71 2.90
C GLY A 63 -8.66 -2.89 3.11
N LEU A 64 -8.53 -2.34 4.32
CA LEU A 64 -7.37 -1.58 4.75
C LEU A 64 -6.98 -1.96 6.19
N PHE A 65 -6.42 -3.15 6.36
CA PHE A 65 -6.01 -3.61 7.70
C PHE A 65 -4.76 -2.86 8.19
N GLY A 66 -3.96 -2.30 7.29
CA GLY A 66 -2.81 -1.49 7.65
C GLY A 66 -2.19 -0.79 6.47
N ALA A 67 -1.67 0.41 6.72
CA ALA A 67 -0.87 1.15 5.76
C ALA A 67 0.29 1.86 6.45
N ALA A 68 1.38 2.03 5.71
CA ALA A 68 2.45 2.96 6.03
C ALA A 68 2.37 4.16 5.09
N LEU A 69 2.57 5.35 5.63
CA LEU A 69 2.46 6.61 4.92
C LEU A 69 3.70 7.46 5.20
N ARG A 70 4.21 8.12 4.17
CA ARG A 70 5.12 9.25 4.38
C ARG A 70 4.31 10.52 4.60
N PRO A 71 4.87 11.55 5.28
CA PRO A 71 4.17 12.83 5.48
C PRO A 71 3.62 13.44 4.18
N ARG A 72 4.38 13.33 3.08
CA ARG A 72 3.93 13.79 1.75
C ARG A 72 2.74 12.97 1.23
N GLY A 73 2.82 11.64 1.33
CA GLY A 73 1.74 10.76 0.91
C GLY A 73 0.46 10.98 1.72
N ALA A 74 0.57 11.15 3.03
CA ALA A 74 -0.56 11.49 3.89
C ALA A 74 -1.24 12.80 3.45
N ARG A 75 -0.45 13.84 3.13
CA ARG A 75 -1.00 15.10 2.61
C ARG A 75 -1.70 14.92 1.26
N ALA A 76 -1.08 14.22 0.32
CA ALA A 76 -1.69 13.96 -0.99
C ALA A 76 -2.99 13.17 -0.86
N LEU A 77 -3.04 12.17 0.03
CA LEU A 77 -4.27 11.45 0.32
C LEU A 77 -5.35 12.37 0.89
N LEU A 78 -5.02 13.28 1.80
CA LEU A 78 -5.99 14.25 2.32
C LEU A 78 -6.54 15.18 1.22
N GLU A 79 -5.69 15.59 0.26
CA GLU A 79 -6.08 16.45 -0.86
C GLU A 79 -6.94 15.72 -1.90
N HIS A 80 -6.74 14.41 -2.10
CA HIS A 80 -7.43 13.63 -3.12
C HIS A 80 -8.64 12.84 -2.61
N LEU A 81 -8.64 12.41 -1.35
CA LEU A 81 -9.72 11.59 -0.78
C LEU A 81 -10.85 12.43 -0.18
N PHE A 82 -10.61 13.68 0.20
CA PHE A 82 -11.62 14.47 0.92
C PHE A 82 -12.32 15.50 0.01
N PRO A 83 -13.65 15.68 0.16
CA PRO A 83 -14.52 14.98 1.12
C PRO A 83 -14.74 13.50 0.74
N LEU A 84 -14.75 12.61 1.74
CA LEU A 84 -14.94 11.18 1.53
C LEU A 84 -16.43 10.91 1.26
N GLU A 85 -16.76 10.48 0.04
CA GLU A 85 -18.15 10.15 -0.35
C GLU A 85 -18.50 8.66 -0.16
N GLU A 86 -17.47 7.82 0.03
CA GLU A 86 -17.56 6.36 0.15
C GLU A 86 -16.61 5.83 1.23
N GLN A 87 -16.53 4.50 1.40
CA GLN A 87 -15.56 3.90 2.32
C GLN A 87 -14.12 4.13 1.84
N ILE A 88 -13.18 4.26 2.78
CA ILE A 88 -11.80 4.69 2.45
C ILE A 88 -11.07 3.74 1.50
N ASP A 89 -11.30 2.44 1.60
CA ASP A 89 -10.71 1.43 0.74
C ASP A 89 -11.24 1.51 -0.70
N SER A 90 -12.54 1.78 -0.86
CA SER A 90 -13.16 2.05 -2.16
C SER A 90 -12.60 3.33 -2.79
N ALA A 91 -12.52 4.41 -2.00
CA ALA A 91 -11.99 5.69 -2.45
C ALA A 91 -10.51 5.63 -2.85
N LEU A 92 -9.72 4.79 -2.18
CA LEU A 92 -8.28 4.64 -2.46
C LEU A 92 -8.00 4.11 -3.88
N ALA A 93 -8.89 3.29 -4.45
CA ALA A 93 -8.76 2.82 -5.83
C ALA A 93 -8.73 3.99 -6.84
N GLY A 94 -9.47 5.07 -6.57
CA GLY A 94 -9.47 6.28 -7.37
C GLY A 94 -8.19 7.14 -7.24
N VAL A 95 -7.39 6.91 -6.20
CA VAL A 95 -6.24 7.76 -5.84
C VAL A 95 -4.89 7.09 -6.12
N TYR A 96 -4.83 5.76 -6.29
CA TYR A 96 -3.57 5.06 -6.54
C TYR A 96 -2.79 5.57 -7.76
N GLY A 97 -3.46 6.10 -8.78
CA GLY A 97 -2.80 6.74 -9.93
C GLY A 97 -2.23 8.14 -9.64
N ALA A 98 -2.69 8.81 -8.59
CA ALA A 98 -2.28 10.16 -8.21
C ALA A 98 -1.14 10.19 -7.18
N VAL A 99 -0.90 9.07 -6.49
CA VAL A 99 0.17 8.93 -5.49
C VAL A 99 1.10 7.78 -5.84
N ARG A 100 2.33 7.79 -5.29
CA ARG A 100 3.25 6.65 -5.45
C ARG A 100 2.87 5.54 -4.47
N ALA A 101 1.80 4.83 -4.79
CA ALA A 101 1.27 3.73 -4.00
C ALA A 101 1.91 2.38 -4.34
N TYR A 102 2.02 1.54 -3.31
CA TYR A 102 2.51 0.18 -3.35
C TYR A 102 1.69 -0.69 -2.39
N ALA A 103 1.74 -2.00 -2.60
CA ALA A 103 1.15 -2.98 -1.69
C ALA A 103 2.13 -4.14 -1.44
N VAL A 104 2.14 -4.64 -0.20
CA VAL A 104 2.92 -5.82 0.21
C VAL A 104 2.21 -7.08 -0.28
N ARG A 105 2.96 -8.02 -0.87
CA ARG A 105 2.49 -9.36 -1.25
C ARG A 105 2.42 -10.36 -0.10
#